data_AF-A0A1V4ELQ8-F1
#
_entry.id   AF-A0A1V4ELQ8-F1
#
_cell.length_a   1.000
_cell.length_b   1.000
_cell.length_c   1.000
_cell.angle_alpha   90.00
_cell.angle_beta   90.00
_cell.angle_gamma   90.00
#
_symmetry.space_group_name_H-M   'P 1'
#
loop_
_entity.id
_entity.type
_entity.pdbx_description
1 polymer ?
#
loop_
_entity_poly.entity_id
_entity_poly.type
_entity_poly.pdbx_seq_one_letter_code
_entity_poly.pdbx_strand_id
1 'polypeptide(L)'
;MNELITWLRATIEGDLAKAKAANDSSVEWAAQYAGDCALDAEAEHIQANLPRDAVARCEADLAILDEHAPGWVGLKMERQVCMVHDPRSGDSWPCRTVRLLARGYRHRPGWQQGWAP
;
A
#
# COMPACT_ATOMS: atom_id res chain seq x y z
N MET A 1 6.79 -18.22 -3.85
CA MET A 1 6.38 -16.91 -3.34
C MET A 1 5.15 -16.49 -4.14
N ASN A 2 4.09 -15.97 -3.52
CA ASN A 2 2.84 -15.69 -4.23
C ASN A 2 2.96 -14.41 -5.09
N GLU A 3 2.63 -14.52 -6.38
CA GLU A 3 2.82 -13.45 -7.36
C GLU A 3 2.08 -12.16 -7.00
N LEU A 4 0.85 -12.26 -6.50
CA LEU A 4 0.08 -11.09 -6.06
C LEU A 4 0.83 -10.33 -4.95
N ILE A 5 1.39 -11.04 -3.98
CA ILE A 5 2.06 -10.43 -2.83
C ILE A 5 3.37 -9.77 -3.26
N THR A 6 4.15 -10.47 -4.08
CA THR A 6 5.39 -9.93 -4.64
C THR A 6 5.12 -8.65 -5.43
N TRP A 7 4.11 -8.67 -6.32
CA TRP A 7 3.73 -7.49 -7.11
C TRP A 7 3.20 -6.35 -6.24
N LEU A 8 2.29 -6.65 -5.30
CA LEU A 8 1.63 -5.63 -4.49
C LEU A 8 2.63 -4.91 -3.59
N ARG A 9 3.52 -5.65 -2.92
CA ARG A 9 4.58 -5.06 -2.08
C ARG A 9 5.49 -4.15 -2.91
N ALA A 10 6.01 -4.65 -4.04
CA ALA A 10 6.88 -3.85 -4.91
C ALA A 10 6.17 -2.59 -5.43
N THR A 11 4.87 -2.67 -5.72
CA THR A 11 4.07 -1.52 -6.15
C THR A 11 3.95 -0.47 -5.04
N ILE A 12 3.62 -0.90 -3.82
CA ILE A 12 3.48 0.02 -2.68
C ILE A 12 4.84 0.65 -2.30
N GLU A 13 5.92 -0.13 -2.30
CA GLU A 13 7.28 0.38 -2.04
C GLU A 13 7.72 1.41 -3.10
N GLY A 14 7.39 1.16 -4.37
CA GLY A 14 7.65 2.11 -5.46
C GLY A 14 6.84 3.40 -5.33
N ASP A 15 5.58 3.31 -4.90
CA ASP A 15 4.73 4.47 -4.64
C ASP A 15 5.19 5.25 -3.39
N LEU A 16 5.61 4.55 -2.33
CA LEU A 16 6.19 5.14 -1.13
C LEU A 16 7.46 5.92 -1.46
N ALA A 17 8.36 5.36 -2.27
CA ALA A 17 9.59 6.04 -2.68
C ALA A 17 9.29 7.34 -3.45
N LYS A 18 8.32 7.31 -4.37
CA LYS A 18 7.87 8.51 -5.10
C LYS A 18 7.24 9.54 -4.16
N ALA A 19 6.40 9.11 -3.23
CA ALA A 19 5.74 9.98 -2.26
C ALA A 19 6.75 10.64 -1.32
N LYS A 20 7.77 9.91 -0.85
CA LYS A 20 8.87 10.46 -0.04
C LYS A 20 9.66 11.52 -0.81
N ALA A 21 10.05 11.22 -2.04
CA ALA A 21 10.76 12.18 -2.90
C ALA A 21 9.94 13.48 -3.14
N ALA A 22 8.63 13.36 -3.36
CA ALA A 22 7.74 14.51 -3.52
C ALA A 22 7.50 15.28 -2.21
N ASN A 23 7.49 14.59 -1.07
CA ASN A 23 7.38 15.23 0.24
C ASN A 23 8.61 16.08 0.53
N ASP A 24 9.81 15.55 0.27
CA ASP A 24 11.06 16.25 0.56
C ASP A 24 11.19 17.51 -0.31
N SER A 25 10.84 17.43 -1.61
CA SER A 25 10.84 18.60 -2.49
C SER A 25 9.78 19.64 -2.13
N SER A 26 8.61 19.21 -1.65
CA SER A 26 7.56 20.12 -1.15
C SER A 26 8.00 20.87 0.10
N VAL A 27 8.73 20.22 1.01
CA VAL A 27 9.30 20.86 2.20
C VAL A 27 10.35 21.89 1.82
N GLU A 28 11.23 21.58 0.85
CA GLU A 28 12.22 22.52 0.33
C GLU A 28 11.55 23.76 -0.30
N TRP A 29 10.53 23.54 -1.15
CA TRP A 29 9.79 24.64 -1.77
C TRP A 29 9.07 25.51 -0.75
N ALA A 30 8.38 24.91 0.23
CA ALA A 30 7.71 25.64 1.29
C ALA A 30 8.69 26.46 2.14
N ALA A 31 9.89 25.93 2.42
CA ALA A 31 10.94 26.68 3.12
C ALA A 31 11.48 27.86 2.28
N GLN A 32 11.52 27.72 0.96
CA GLN A 32 12.00 28.75 0.03
C GLN A 32 10.98 29.88 -0.21
N TYR A 33 9.68 29.59 -0.16
CA TYR A 33 8.60 30.51 -0.56
C TYR A 33 7.61 30.86 0.58
N ALA A 34 7.97 30.61 1.84
CA ALA A 34 7.12 30.89 3.02
C ALA A 34 6.65 32.35 3.19
N GLY A 35 7.04 33.27 2.31
CA GLY A 35 6.64 34.68 2.31
C GLY A 35 5.60 35.08 1.25
N ASP A 36 5.30 34.24 0.26
CA ASP A 36 4.42 34.61 -0.86
C ASP A 36 3.11 33.81 -0.82
N CYS A 37 2.01 34.54 -0.61
CA CYS A 37 0.64 34.02 -0.56
C CYS A 37 0.24 33.37 -1.91
N ALA A 38 0.37 32.05 -2.02
CA ALA A 38 -0.23 31.28 -3.10
C ALA A 38 -1.73 31.06 -2.84
N LEU A 39 -2.52 31.26 -3.89
CA LEU A 39 -3.99 31.36 -3.92
C LEU A 39 -4.70 30.12 -3.32
N ASP A 40 -5.78 30.36 -2.58
CA ASP A 40 -6.51 29.37 -1.75
C ASP A 40 -6.85 28.05 -2.47
N ALA A 41 -7.14 28.07 -3.77
CA ALA A 41 -7.49 26.87 -4.54
C ALA A 41 -6.29 25.92 -4.81
N GLU A 42 -5.08 26.48 -4.94
CA GLU A 42 -3.87 25.71 -5.15
C GLU A 42 -3.37 25.14 -3.81
N ALA A 43 -3.59 25.88 -2.72
CA ALA A 43 -3.38 25.39 -1.36
C ALA A 43 -4.33 24.22 -1.02
N GLU A 44 -5.61 24.27 -1.40
CA GLU A 44 -6.56 23.16 -1.23
C GLU A 44 -6.19 21.93 -2.10
N HIS A 45 -5.73 22.12 -3.34
CA HIS A 45 -5.27 21.03 -4.20
C HIS A 45 -3.99 20.35 -3.66
N ILE A 46 -3.05 21.15 -3.13
CA ILE A 46 -1.83 20.67 -2.46
C ILE A 46 -2.19 19.97 -1.15
N GLN A 47 -3.13 20.49 -0.36
CA GLN A 47 -3.62 19.85 0.86
C GLN A 47 -4.32 18.50 0.60
N ALA A 48 -5.15 18.42 -0.44
CA ALA A 48 -5.86 17.18 -0.80
C ALA A 48 -4.93 16.09 -1.39
N ASN A 49 -3.73 16.48 -1.85
CA ASN A 49 -2.74 15.58 -2.44
C ASN A 49 -1.41 15.64 -1.69
N LEU A 50 -1.44 15.90 -0.37
CA LEU A 50 -0.22 16.01 0.43
C LEU A 50 0.63 14.75 0.26
N PRO A 51 1.88 14.89 -0.21
CA PRO A 51 2.81 13.76 -0.29
C PRO A 51 2.94 13.02 1.03
N ARG A 52 2.77 13.71 2.17
CA ARG A 52 2.71 13.12 3.52
C ARG A 52 1.60 12.09 3.70
N ASP A 53 0.40 12.39 3.19
CA ASP A 53 -0.73 11.46 3.29
C ASP A 53 -0.50 10.23 2.41
N ALA A 54 0.10 10.42 1.23
CA ALA A 54 0.51 9.31 0.38
C ALA A 54 1.58 8.43 1.05
N VAL A 55 2.55 9.03 1.75
CA VAL A 55 3.55 8.30 2.56
C VAL A 55 2.85 7.50 3.65
N ALA A 56 2.04 8.16 4.50
CA ALA A 56 1.33 7.51 5.59
C ALA A 56 0.43 6.37 5.10
N ARG A 57 -0.23 6.57 3.95
CA ARG A 57 -1.07 5.54 3.33
C ARG A 57 -0.25 4.33 2.89
N CYS A 58 0.86 4.54 2.18
CA CYS A 58 1.71 3.44 1.74
C CYS A 58 2.34 2.68 2.92
N GLU A 59 2.76 3.39 3.97
CA GLU A 59 3.28 2.77 5.20
C GLU A 59 2.21 1.93 5.91
N ALA A 60 0.96 2.41 5.99
CA ALA A 60 -0.15 1.64 6.51
C ALA A 60 -0.46 0.40 5.65
N ASP A 61 -0.46 0.54 4.32
CA ASP A 61 -0.73 -0.57 3.40
C ASP A 61 0.38 -1.64 3.48
N LEU A 62 1.66 -1.26 3.68
CA LEU A 62 2.76 -2.20 3.96
C LEU A 62 2.60 -2.90 5.31
N ALA A 63 2.23 -2.16 6.36
CA ALA A 63 1.99 -2.75 7.68
C ALA A 63 0.83 -3.77 7.64
N ILE A 64 -0.23 -3.50 6.86
CA ILE A 64 -1.30 -4.48 6.61
C ILE A 64 -0.73 -5.74 5.92
N LEU A 65 0.18 -5.61 4.95
CA LEU A 65 0.79 -6.80 4.33
C LEU A 65 1.66 -7.60 5.29
N ASP A 66 2.38 -6.93 6.20
CA ASP A 66 3.19 -7.58 7.23
C ASP A 66 2.30 -8.32 8.24
N GLU A 67 1.23 -7.69 8.72
CA GLU A 67 0.24 -8.31 9.62
C GLU A 67 -0.40 -9.55 8.96
N HIS A 68 -0.73 -9.46 7.67
CA HIS A 68 -1.33 -10.55 6.89
C HIS A 68 -0.30 -11.49 6.22
N ALA A 69 0.93 -11.56 6.73
CA ALA A 69 1.95 -12.49 6.27
C ALA A 69 1.47 -13.96 6.35
N PRO A 70 1.94 -14.84 5.44
CA PRO A 70 1.54 -16.23 5.45
C PRO A 70 2.14 -16.94 6.66
N GLY A 71 1.29 -17.62 7.41
CA GLY A 71 1.71 -18.72 8.27
C GLY A 71 1.54 -20.06 7.55
N TRP A 72 2.19 -21.08 8.10
CA TRP A 72 2.10 -22.44 7.60
C TRP A 72 1.28 -23.30 8.56
N VAL A 73 0.29 -24.01 8.05
CA VAL A 73 -0.59 -24.89 8.85
C VAL A 73 -0.71 -26.28 8.26
N GLY A 74 -1.12 -27.22 9.12
CA GLY A 74 -1.24 -28.65 8.81
C GLY A 74 -0.09 -29.47 9.41
N LEU A 75 -0.31 -30.79 9.55
CA LEU A 75 0.67 -31.73 10.13
C LEU A 75 2.03 -31.73 9.42
N LYS A 76 2.08 -31.23 8.17
CA LYS A 76 3.27 -31.14 7.33
C LYS A 76 3.56 -29.72 6.80
N MET A 77 2.90 -28.68 7.33
CA MET A 77 3.08 -27.29 6.87
C MET A 77 2.85 -27.12 5.34
N GLU A 78 1.93 -27.89 4.75
CA GLU A 78 1.73 -27.91 3.29
C GLU A 78 0.89 -26.74 2.78
N ARG A 79 0.23 -26.01 3.68
CA ARG A 79 -0.73 -24.97 3.32
C ARG A 79 -0.35 -23.63 3.93
N GLN A 80 -0.28 -22.60 3.08
CA GLN A 80 -0.19 -21.21 3.51
C GLN A 80 -1.57 -20.65 3.83
N VAL A 81 -1.69 -20.03 5.00
CA VAL A 81 -2.89 -19.35 5.47
C VAL A 81 -2.50 -17.99 6.06
N CYS A 82 -3.45 -17.08 6.12
CA CYS A 82 -3.25 -15.83 6.85
C CYS A 82 -3.46 -16.09 8.34
N MET A 83 -2.49 -15.73 9.19
CA MET A 83 -2.56 -16.00 10.64
C MET A 83 -3.51 -15.06 11.40
N VAL A 84 -3.86 -13.92 10.80
CA VAL A 84 -4.83 -12.96 11.36
C VAL A 84 -6.24 -13.52 11.31
N HIS A 85 -6.53 -14.34 10.30
CA HIS A 85 -7.82 -15.01 10.16
C HIS A 85 -7.75 -16.38 10.86
N ASP A 86 -8.91 -16.91 11.30
CA ASP A 86 -8.96 -18.25 11.89
C ASP A 86 -8.36 -19.26 10.89
N PRO A 87 -7.24 -19.93 11.20
CA PRO A 87 -6.63 -20.88 10.28
C PRO A 87 -7.55 -22.07 9.93
N ARG A 88 -8.60 -22.29 10.74
CA ARG A 88 -9.63 -23.30 10.54
C ARG A 88 -10.75 -22.84 9.60
N SER A 89 -10.85 -21.54 9.29
CA SER A 89 -11.84 -21.01 8.33
C SER A 89 -11.66 -21.58 6.93
N GLY A 90 -10.47 -22.11 6.64
CA GLY A 90 -10.13 -22.62 5.32
C GLY A 90 -9.86 -21.49 4.32
N ASP A 91 -9.62 -20.26 4.77
CA ASP A 91 -9.19 -19.19 3.88
C ASP A 91 -7.78 -19.47 3.34
N SER A 92 -7.67 -19.62 2.02
CA SER A 92 -6.38 -19.73 1.34
C SER A 92 -5.64 -18.39 1.38
N TRP A 93 -4.33 -18.42 1.63
CA TRP A 93 -3.49 -17.24 1.41
C TRP A 93 -3.25 -17.02 -0.10
N PRO A 94 -3.32 -15.78 -0.62
CA PRO A 94 -3.61 -14.52 0.07
C PRO A 94 -5.08 -14.39 0.43
N CYS A 95 -5.33 -13.95 1.67
CA CYS A 95 -6.67 -13.81 2.20
C CYS A 95 -7.47 -12.67 1.53
N ARG A 96 -8.79 -12.63 1.78
CA ARG A 96 -9.71 -11.64 1.21
C ARG A 96 -9.29 -10.20 1.49
N THR A 97 -8.78 -9.90 2.68
CA THR A 97 -8.30 -8.56 3.04
C THR A 97 -7.18 -8.09 2.12
N VAL A 98 -6.20 -8.94 1.85
CA VAL A 98 -5.09 -8.62 0.94
C VAL A 98 -5.59 -8.44 -0.50
N ARG A 99 -6.54 -9.25 -0.96
CA ARG A 99 -7.15 -9.08 -2.30
C ARG A 99 -7.95 -7.78 -2.41
N LEU A 100 -8.65 -7.38 -1.35
CA LEU A 100 -9.34 -6.08 -1.28
C LEU A 100 -8.34 -4.92 -1.33
N LEU A 101 -7.23 -5.01 -0.62
CA LEU A 101 -6.14 -4.04 -0.69
C LEU A 101 -5.58 -3.95 -2.13
N ALA A 102 -5.26 -5.10 -2.74
CA ALA A 102 -4.78 -5.17 -4.12
C ALA A 102 -5.73 -4.52 -5.14
N ARG A 103 -7.05 -4.62 -4.91
CA ARG A 103 -8.08 -3.99 -5.77
C ARG A 103 -7.99 -2.46 -5.76
N GLY A 104 -7.46 -1.85 -4.70
CA GLY A 104 -7.14 -0.42 -4.66
C GLY A 104 -6.09 -0.03 -5.70
N TYR A 105 -5.17 -0.95 -6.01
CA TYR A 105 -4.06 -0.77 -6.96
C TYR A 105 -4.39 -1.28 -8.38
N ARG A 106 -5.66 -1.57 -8.70
CA ARG A 106 -6.06 -2.14 -10.00
C ARG A 106 -5.70 -1.33 -11.24
N HIS A 107 -5.41 -0.04 -11.07
CA HIS A 107 -5.02 0.88 -12.14
C HIS A 107 -3.51 0.84 -12.41
N ARG A 108 -2.73 0.12 -11.60
CA ARG A 108 -1.28 0.03 -11.73
C ARG A 108 -0.88 -1.02 -12.76
N PRO A 109 0.20 -0.78 -13.54
CA PRO A 109 0.73 -1.78 -14.46
C PRO A 109 1.05 -3.12 -13.77
N GLY A 110 0.76 -4.22 -14.46
CA GLY A 110 1.01 -5.57 -13.95
C GLY A 110 -0.11 -6.16 -13.07
N TRP A 111 -1.15 -5.38 -12.75
CA TRP A 111 -2.33 -5.92 -12.08
C TRP A 111 -3.04 -7.00 -12.93
N GLN A 112 -3.50 -8.07 -12.28
CA GLN A 112 -4.23 -9.16 -12.93
C GLN A 112 -5.66 -9.29 -12.36
N GLN A 113 -6.64 -9.53 -13.24
CA GLN A 113 -8.05 -9.68 -12.82
C GLN A 113 -8.28 -10.88 -11.88
N GLY A 114 -7.49 -11.95 -12.01
CA GLY A 114 -7.54 -13.10 -11.12
C GLY A 114 -7.15 -12.82 -9.67
N TRP A 115 -6.59 -11.63 -9.38
CA TRP A 115 -6.26 -11.21 -8.02
C TRP A 115 -7.41 -10.49 -7.29
N ALA A 116 -8.50 -10.19 -8.00
CA ALA A 116 -9.69 -9.63 -7.37
C ALA A 116 -10.26 -10.58 -6.29
N PRO A 117 -10.88 -10.04 -5.23
CA PRO A 117 -11.47 -10.82 -4.15
C PRO A 117 -12.66 -11.68 -4.61
#